data_AF-A0A229RZC6-F1
#
_entry.id   AF-A0A229RZC6-F1
#
_cell.length_a   1.000
_cell.length_b   1.000
_cell.length_c   1.000
_cell.angle_alpha   90.00
_cell.angle_beta   90.00
_cell.angle_gamma   90.00
#
_symmetry.space_group_name_H-M   'P 1'
#
loop_
_entity.id
_entity.type
_entity.pdbx_description
1 polymer ?
#
loop_
_entity_poly.entity_id
_entity_poly.type
_entity_poly.pdbx_seq_one_letter_code
_entity_poly.pdbx_strand_id
1 'polypeptide(L)'
;MPEQTWPADPETPVIEYRTGRWAFIGGLALFVVFGLAAVFPDVGHPSASSRAKNMPPAAASFLFGALALSGLMVMIGSVPRMHRFAVDQRGLWWRAGRKADLIAWEELRAVRGREPRPPVKGAPNSKPVLPALVFTPTDGRFATRHSVLVKPLPDAHPEVELRLPNFATVRQLTQEITRVRPDLLH
;
A
#
# COMPACT_ATOMS: atom_id res chain seq x y z
N MET A 1 7.53 -27.46 -15.83
CA MET A 1 6.49 -26.74 -15.03
C MET A 1 5.94 -25.66 -15.94
N PRO A 2 4.64 -25.70 -16.30
CA PRO A 2 4.13 -24.82 -17.34
C PRO A 2 4.10 -23.38 -16.82
N GLU A 3 4.54 -22.46 -17.67
CA GLU A 3 4.68 -21.04 -17.42
C GLU A 3 3.33 -20.45 -16.95
N GLN A 4 3.28 -19.97 -15.71
CA GLN A 4 2.20 -19.11 -15.24
C GLN A 4 2.37 -17.74 -15.90
N THR A 5 1.94 -17.66 -17.15
CA THR A 5 1.84 -16.42 -17.91
C THR A 5 0.80 -15.54 -17.21
N TRP A 6 1.29 -14.47 -16.56
CA TRP A 6 0.52 -13.26 -16.27
C TRP A 6 -0.50 -13.01 -17.39
N PRO A 7 -1.77 -12.66 -17.08
CA PRO A 7 -2.90 -12.91 -17.97
C PRO A 7 -2.56 -12.58 -19.41
N ALA A 8 -2.63 -13.61 -20.25
CA ALA A 8 -2.24 -13.53 -21.65
C ALA A 8 -3.26 -12.75 -22.48
N ASP A 9 -4.44 -12.48 -21.93
CA ASP A 9 -5.50 -11.76 -22.60
C ASP A 9 -5.34 -10.24 -22.43
N PRO A 10 -4.99 -9.51 -23.51
CA PRO A 10 -4.81 -8.06 -23.48
C PRO A 10 -6.08 -7.28 -23.15
N GLU A 11 -7.27 -7.91 -23.21
CA GLU A 11 -8.53 -7.26 -22.85
C GLU A 11 -8.83 -7.30 -21.34
N THR A 12 -8.02 -8.03 -20.55
CA THR A 12 -8.25 -8.11 -19.11
C THR A 12 -7.94 -6.77 -18.43
N PRO A 13 -8.91 -6.15 -17.72
CA PRO A 13 -8.66 -4.89 -17.05
C PRO A 13 -7.59 -5.06 -15.96
N VAL A 14 -6.48 -4.34 -16.10
CA VAL A 14 -5.38 -4.33 -15.13
C VAL A 14 -5.52 -3.14 -14.20
N ILE A 15 -5.70 -3.42 -12.91
CA ILE A 15 -5.73 -2.41 -11.87
C ILE A 15 -4.31 -2.24 -11.31
N GLU A 16 -3.68 -1.11 -11.63
CA GLU A 16 -2.36 -0.78 -11.14
C GLU A 16 -2.43 0.13 -9.89
N TYR A 17 -1.64 -0.20 -8.88
CA TYR A 17 -1.42 0.69 -7.76
C TYR A 17 0.08 0.80 -7.42
N ARG A 18 0.46 1.97 -6.93
CA ARG A 18 1.84 2.27 -6.53
C ARG A 18 1.89 2.56 -5.03
N THR A 19 2.46 1.66 -4.26
CA THR A 19 2.75 1.89 -2.84
C THR A 19 4.04 2.70 -2.70
N GLY A 20 4.21 3.39 -1.56
CA GLY A 20 5.45 4.11 -1.24
C GLY A 20 5.65 5.46 -1.95
N ARG A 21 4.83 5.81 -2.95
CA ARG A 21 4.99 7.05 -3.74
C ARG A 21 5.04 8.31 -2.86
N TRP A 22 4.11 8.44 -1.91
CA TRP A 22 4.04 9.62 -1.04
C TRP A 22 5.20 9.69 -0.04
N ALA A 23 5.57 8.57 0.56
CA ALA A 23 6.72 8.50 1.46
C ALA A 23 8.03 8.79 0.71
N PHE A 24 8.17 8.31 -0.53
CA PHE A 24 9.30 8.62 -1.40
C PHE A 24 9.37 10.12 -1.75
N ILE A 25 8.24 10.73 -2.15
CA ILE A 25 8.18 12.17 -2.45
C ILE A 25 8.48 12.99 -1.19
N GLY A 26 7.94 12.62 -0.03
CA GLY A 26 8.21 13.27 1.24
C GLY A 26 9.69 13.18 1.63
N GLY A 27 10.29 12.00 1.51
CA GLY A 27 11.72 11.79 1.74
C GLY A 27 12.59 12.61 0.79
N LEU A 28 12.23 12.69 -0.49
CA LEU A 28 12.92 13.50 -1.50
C LEU A 28 12.84 14.98 -1.16
N ALA A 29 11.66 15.49 -0.82
CA ALA A 29 11.49 16.88 -0.42
C ALA A 29 12.32 17.21 0.82
N LEU A 30 12.32 16.32 1.83
CA LEU A 30 13.14 16.49 3.03
C LEU A 30 14.64 16.51 2.68
N PHE A 31 15.09 15.57 1.86
CA PHE A 31 16.49 15.50 1.43
C PHE A 31 16.93 16.75 0.66
N VAL A 32 16.11 17.23 -0.29
CA VAL A 32 16.45 18.40 -1.10
C VAL A 32 16.41 19.69 -0.28
N VAL A 33 15.35 19.94 0.49
CA VAL A 33 15.20 21.18 1.26
C VAL A 33 16.26 21.28 2.34
N PHE A 34 16.43 20.24 3.14
CA PHE A 34 17.42 20.26 4.22
C PHE A 34 18.85 20.04 3.71
N GLY A 35 19.03 19.35 2.59
CA GLY A 35 20.32 19.26 1.90
C GLY A 35 20.78 20.63 1.40
N LEU A 36 19.88 21.40 0.77
CA LEU A 36 20.20 22.78 0.38
C LEU A 36 20.50 23.67 1.60
N ALA A 37 19.70 23.58 2.66
CA ALA A 37 19.92 24.36 3.89
C ALA A 37 21.21 23.97 4.62
N ALA A 38 21.67 22.72 4.48
CA ALA A 38 22.94 22.26 5.03
C ALA A 38 24.15 22.77 4.22
N VAL A 39 24.01 22.88 2.90
CA VAL A 39 25.09 23.37 2.01
C VAL A 39 25.15 24.90 2.00
N PHE A 40 24.00 25.56 2.14
CA PHE A 40 23.87 27.01 2.11
C PHE A 40 23.11 27.51 3.35
N PRO A 41 23.70 27.43 4.55
CA PRO A 41 23.02 27.82 5.79
C PRO A 41 22.66 29.31 5.84
N ASP A 42 23.30 30.15 5.02
CA ASP A 42 23.10 31.60 5.00
C ASP A 42 22.02 32.08 4.00
N VAL A 43 21.52 31.21 3.11
CA VAL A 43 20.57 31.57 2.05
C VAL A 43 19.14 31.34 2.54
N GLY A 44 18.58 32.30 3.27
CA GLY A 44 17.18 32.23 3.74
C GLY A 44 16.78 33.12 4.92
N HIS A 45 17.61 34.10 5.34
CA HIS A 45 17.31 34.94 6.50
C HIS A 45 17.06 36.42 6.17
N PRO A 46 16.00 36.80 5.42
CA PRO A 46 15.38 38.10 5.61
C PRO A 46 14.38 37.98 6.77
N SER A 47 14.76 38.41 7.97
CA SER A 47 13.98 38.40 9.24
C SER A 47 14.18 37.18 10.15
N ALA A 48 15.39 37.05 10.69
CA ALA A 48 15.66 36.17 11.82
C ALA A 48 15.12 36.78 13.13
N SER A 49 14.10 36.14 13.69
CA SER A 49 13.73 36.22 15.11
C SER A 49 14.98 36.05 16.00
N SER A 50 15.00 36.70 17.16
CA SER A 50 16.13 36.77 18.11
C SER A 50 16.77 35.44 18.50
N ARG A 51 16.09 34.30 18.25
CA ARG A 51 16.62 32.94 18.49
C ARG A 51 17.66 32.46 17.47
N ALA A 52 17.58 32.90 16.22
CA ALA A 52 18.51 32.43 15.17
C ALA A 52 19.89 33.10 15.25
N LYS A 53 20.03 34.17 16.04
CA LYS A 53 21.28 34.94 16.18
C LYS A 53 22.41 34.18 16.90
N ASN A 54 22.08 33.07 17.57
CA ASN A 54 23.01 32.34 18.45
C ASN A 54 23.39 30.95 17.91
N MET A 55 22.96 30.57 16.71
CA MET A 55 23.26 29.26 16.16
C MET A 55 24.51 29.34 15.28
N PRO A 56 25.62 28.64 15.63
CA PRO A 56 26.79 28.62 14.77
C PRO A 56 26.44 27.95 13.42
N PRO A 57 26.92 28.47 12.28
CA PRO A 57 26.64 27.92 10.95
C PRO A 57 26.97 26.42 10.82
N ALA A 58 28.01 25.96 11.53
CA ALA A 58 28.38 24.54 11.60
C ALA A 58 27.32 23.68 12.30
N ALA A 59 26.70 24.18 13.37
CA ALA A 59 25.63 23.47 14.08
C ALA A 59 24.34 23.42 13.25
N ALA A 60 24.02 24.50 12.53
CA ALA A 60 22.91 24.52 11.58
C ALA A 60 23.13 23.52 10.44
N SER A 61 24.33 23.52 9.85
CA SER A 61 24.70 22.60 8.76
C SER A 61 24.63 21.14 9.20
N PHE A 62 25.10 20.82 10.42
CA PHE A 62 25.03 19.46 10.97
C PHE A 62 23.58 18.99 11.17
N LEU A 63 22.72 19.82 11.76
CA LEU A 63 21.32 19.44 12.00
C LEU A 63 20.52 19.30 10.71
N PHE A 64 20.68 20.25 9.78
CA PHE A 64 20.04 20.16 8.47
C PHE A 64 20.61 18.98 7.66
N GLY A 65 21.91 18.69 7.78
CA GLY A 65 22.53 17.51 7.19
C GLY A 65 21.94 16.21 7.73
N ALA A 66 21.74 16.11 9.05
CA ALA A 66 21.10 14.94 9.68
C ALA A 66 19.65 14.76 9.22
N LEU A 67 18.89 15.85 9.11
CA LEU A 67 17.52 15.83 8.56
C LEU A 67 17.50 15.40 7.09
N ALA A 68 18.43 15.91 6.28
CA ALA A 68 18.58 15.48 4.89
C ALA A 68 18.86 13.97 4.83
N LEU A 69 19.80 13.46 5.64
CA LEU A 69 20.15 12.04 5.70
C LEU A 69 18.94 11.17 6.10
N SER A 70 18.11 11.65 7.02
CA SER A 70 16.86 10.97 7.38
C SER A 70 15.89 10.89 6.20
N GLY A 71 15.80 11.94 5.38
CA GLY A 71 14.99 11.98 4.16
C GLY A 71 15.48 10.98 3.12
N LEU A 72 16.79 10.84 2.99
CA LEU A 72 17.43 9.86 2.13
C LEU A 72 17.11 8.43 2.58
N MET A 73 17.21 8.13 3.87
CA MET A 73 16.84 6.82 4.42
C MET A 73 15.37 6.48 4.16
N VAL A 74 14.46 7.46 4.32
CA VAL A 74 13.05 7.30 3.99
C VAL A 74 12.84 7.00 2.50
N MET A 75 13.56 7.69 1.60
CA MET A 75 13.51 7.40 0.16
C MET A 75 13.93 5.97 -0.17
N ILE A 76 15.07 5.51 0.38
CA ILE A 76 15.60 4.18 0.12
C ILE A 76 14.63 3.09 0.59
N GLY A 77 14.01 3.28 1.76
CA GLY A 77 13.01 2.35 2.29
C GLY A 77 11.66 2.40 1.56
N SER A 78 11.36 3.49 0.86
CA SER A 78 10.03 3.77 0.28
C SER A 78 9.99 3.68 -1.25
N VAL A 79 10.97 3.01 -1.86
CA VAL A 79 11.02 2.85 -3.33
C VAL A 79 9.68 2.35 -3.84
N PRO A 80 9.02 3.13 -4.72
CA PRO A 80 7.64 2.88 -5.05
C PRO A 80 7.50 1.60 -5.88
N ARG A 81 6.91 0.57 -5.28
CA ARG A 81 6.66 -0.71 -5.94
C ARG A 81 5.35 -0.63 -6.69
N MET A 82 5.38 -1.02 -7.96
CA MET A 82 4.18 -1.23 -8.74
C MET A 82 3.60 -2.59 -8.38
N HIS A 83 2.33 -2.57 -8.05
CA HIS A 83 1.51 -3.74 -7.85
C HIS A 83 0.40 -3.71 -8.88
N ARG A 84 0.15 -4.86 -9.50
CA ARG A 84 -0.85 -5.03 -10.54
C ARG A 84 -1.80 -6.11 -10.09
N PHE A 85 -3.09 -5.89 -10.33
CA PHE A 85 -4.11 -6.91 -10.24
C PHE A 85 -4.81 -7.06 -11.58
N ALA A 86 -5.23 -8.26 -11.90
CA ALA A 86 -6.09 -8.54 -13.03
C ALA A 86 -7.09 -9.62 -12.63
N VAL A 87 -8.32 -9.47 -13.07
CA VAL A 87 -9.44 -10.38 -12.75
C VAL A 87 -9.85 -11.03 -14.05
N ASP A 88 -9.68 -12.35 -14.16
CA ASP A 88 -10.10 -13.11 -15.34
C ASP A 88 -11.02 -14.27 -14.93
N GLN A 89 -11.42 -15.12 -15.88
CA GLN A 89 -12.30 -16.27 -15.59
C GLN A 89 -11.65 -17.36 -14.74
N ARG A 90 -10.32 -17.34 -14.56
CA ARG A 90 -9.57 -18.34 -13.79
C ARG A 90 -9.39 -17.90 -12.35
N GLY A 91 -9.15 -16.61 -12.12
CA GLY A 91 -8.86 -16.12 -10.79
C GLY A 91 -8.51 -14.63 -10.71
N LEU A 92 -8.09 -14.23 -9.51
CA LEU A 92 -7.46 -12.95 -9.25
C LEU A 92 -5.94 -13.11 -9.39
N TRP A 93 -5.40 -12.50 -10.43
CA TRP A 93 -3.96 -12.39 -10.63
C TRP A 93 -3.40 -11.21 -9.86
N TRP A 94 -2.23 -11.40 -9.28
CA TRP A 94 -1.44 -10.34 -8.66
C TRP A 94 0.02 -10.40 -9.07
N ARG A 95 0.62 -9.23 -9.27
CA ARG A 95 2.05 -9.11 -9.52
C ARG A 95 2.64 -7.89 -8.85
N ALA A 96 3.78 -8.09 -8.21
CA ALA A 96 4.59 -7.03 -7.64
C ALA A 96 6.07 -7.26 -7.97
N GLY A 97 6.57 -6.51 -8.95
CA GLY A 97 7.91 -6.72 -9.49
C GLY A 97 8.09 -8.14 -10.05
N ARG A 98 8.96 -8.93 -9.40
CA ARG A 98 9.26 -10.33 -9.78
C ARG A 98 8.33 -11.36 -9.14
N LYS A 99 7.50 -10.97 -8.16
CA LYS A 99 6.54 -11.88 -7.53
C LYS A 99 5.24 -11.84 -8.31
N ALA A 100 4.69 -13.00 -8.64
CA ALA A 100 3.37 -13.18 -9.19
C ALA A 100 2.65 -14.24 -8.37
N ASP A 101 1.34 -14.11 -8.25
CA ASP A 101 0.47 -15.06 -7.56
C ASP A 101 -0.91 -15.05 -8.25
N LEU A 102 -1.59 -16.19 -8.20
CA LEU A 102 -2.92 -16.39 -8.76
C LEU A 102 -3.79 -17.01 -7.68
N ILE A 103 -4.83 -16.28 -7.27
CA ILE A 103 -5.90 -16.83 -6.44
C ILE A 103 -6.96 -17.36 -7.40
N ALA A 104 -7.01 -18.67 -7.59
CA ALA A 104 -8.00 -19.27 -8.47
C ALA A 104 -9.41 -19.20 -7.84
N TRP A 105 -10.44 -19.04 -8.67
CA TRP A 105 -11.81 -18.93 -8.15
C TRP A 105 -12.29 -20.20 -7.46
N GLU A 106 -11.80 -21.38 -7.85
CA GLU A 106 -12.08 -22.64 -7.15
C GLU A 106 -11.54 -22.69 -5.71
N GLU A 107 -10.58 -21.83 -5.37
CA GLU A 107 -10.05 -21.71 -4.01
C GLU A 107 -10.94 -20.84 -3.11
N LEU A 108 -11.94 -20.17 -3.68
CA LEU A 108 -12.81 -19.21 -3.00
C LEU A 108 -14.26 -19.69 -2.99
N ARG A 109 -14.87 -19.70 -1.80
CA ARG A 109 -16.32 -19.91 -1.63
C ARG A 109 -17.11 -18.62 -1.81
N ALA A 110 -16.54 -17.51 -1.33
CA ALA A 110 -17.17 -16.20 -1.42
C ALA A 110 -16.13 -15.09 -1.39
N VAL A 111 -16.49 -13.95 -1.97
CA VAL A 111 -15.72 -12.71 -1.97
C VAL A 111 -16.64 -11.58 -1.53
N ARG A 112 -16.17 -10.78 -0.58
CA ARG A 112 -16.91 -9.63 -0.06
C ARG A 112 -16.06 -8.38 -0.03
N GLY A 113 -16.56 -7.30 -0.62
CA GLY A 113 -16.02 -5.97 -0.37
C GLY A 113 -16.46 -5.46 1.00
N ARG A 114 -15.52 -5.27 1.94
CA ARG A 114 -15.76 -4.61 3.22
C ARG A 114 -15.65 -3.11 3.01
N GLU A 115 -16.77 -2.41 3.19
CA GLU A 115 -16.81 -0.95 3.16
C GLU A 115 -16.19 -0.34 4.43
N PRO A 116 -15.59 0.86 4.32
CA PRO A 116 -15.07 1.54 5.49
C PRO A 116 -16.20 1.94 6.42
N ARG A 117 -16.15 1.50 7.69
CA ARG A 117 -17.14 1.86 8.71
C ARG A 117 -16.49 2.74 9.79
N PRO A 118 -17.09 3.89 10.12
CA PRO A 118 -16.58 4.73 11.20
C PRO A 118 -16.69 4.02 12.56
N PRO A 119 -15.88 4.43 13.55
CA PRO A 119 -16.00 3.92 14.91
C PRO A 119 -17.40 4.20 15.46
N VAL A 120 -17.91 3.27 16.27
CA VAL A 120 -19.26 3.35 16.85
C VAL A 120 -19.26 4.46 17.90
N LYS A 121 -20.12 5.46 17.70
CA LYS A 121 -20.28 6.59 18.63
C LYS A 121 -20.72 6.04 20.00
N GLY A 122 -19.92 6.27 21.04
CA GLY A 122 -20.20 5.80 22.41
C GLY A 122 -19.44 4.55 22.85
N ALA A 123 -18.66 3.91 21.97
CA ALA A 123 -17.80 2.79 22.33
C ALA A 123 -16.32 3.23 22.38
N PRO A 124 -15.70 3.37 23.57
CA PRO A 124 -14.34 3.92 23.72
C PRO A 124 -13.24 3.08 23.07
N ASN A 125 -13.51 1.80 22.77
CA ASN A 125 -12.58 0.88 22.11
C ASN A 125 -12.94 0.56 20.65
N SER A 126 -13.92 1.26 20.06
CA SER A 126 -14.28 1.00 18.66
C SER A 126 -13.21 1.52 17.71
N LYS A 127 -12.67 0.62 16.88
CA LYS A 127 -11.68 0.96 15.86
C LYS A 127 -12.38 1.22 14.52
N PRO A 128 -11.88 2.15 13.70
CA PRO A 128 -12.38 2.31 12.33
C PRO A 128 -12.12 1.01 11.56
N VAL A 129 -13.15 0.55 10.84
CA VAL A 129 -13.02 -0.61 9.96
C VAL A 129 -12.47 -0.11 8.64
N LEU A 130 -11.29 -0.62 8.27
CA LEU A 130 -10.64 -0.26 7.00
C LEU A 130 -11.30 -0.99 5.83
N PRO A 131 -11.31 -0.35 4.64
CA PRO A 131 -11.83 -0.97 3.44
C PRO A 131 -10.94 -2.15 3.05
N ALA A 132 -11.56 -3.29 2.75
CA ALA A 132 -10.85 -4.54 2.53
C ALA A 132 -11.60 -5.41 1.53
N LEU A 133 -10.88 -6.25 0.81
CA LEU A 133 -11.49 -7.35 0.07
C LEU A 133 -11.32 -8.62 0.92
N VAL A 134 -12.43 -9.15 1.41
CA VAL A 134 -12.47 -10.32 2.27
C VAL A 134 -12.80 -11.54 1.42
N PHE A 135 -11.99 -12.57 1.59
CA PHE A 135 -12.12 -13.85 0.91
C PHE A 135 -12.52 -14.92 1.90
N THR A 136 -13.48 -15.75 1.51
CA THR A 136 -13.85 -16.96 2.24
C THR A 136 -13.24 -18.14 1.48
N PRO A 137 -12.08 -18.67 1.90
CA PRO A 137 -11.42 -19.74 1.19
C PRO A 137 -12.15 -21.08 1.35
N THR A 138 -11.92 -22.00 0.41
CA THR A 138 -12.44 -23.37 0.48
C THR A 138 -11.68 -24.24 1.47
N ASP A 139 -10.41 -23.93 1.73
CA ASP A 139 -9.50 -24.67 2.61
C ASP A 139 -8.74 -23.77 3.61
N GLY A 140 -8.18 -24.38 4.66
CA GLY A 140 -7.41 -23.68 5.69
C GLY A 140 -5.94 -23.41 5.35
N ARG A 141 -5.43 -23.91 4.21
CA ARG A 141 -4.04 -23.68 3.75
C ARG A 141 -3.92 -22.49 2.81
N PHE A 142 -5.04 -21.93 2.38
CA PHE A 142 -5.13 -20.76 1.51
C PHE A 142 -4.26 -19.58 2.00
N ALA A 143 -4.36 -19.24 3.28
CA ALA A 143 -3.59 -18.14 3.86
C ALA A 143 -2.07 -18.38 3.82
N THR A 144 -1.64 -19.65 3.86
CA THR A 144 -0.24 -20.02 3.74
C THR A 144 0.24 -19.93 2.30
N ARG A 145 -0.56 -20.43 1.33
CA ARG A 145 -0.25 -20.36 -0.11
C ARG A 145 -0.14 -18.92 -0.59
N HIS A 146 -1.10 -18.08 -0.22
CA HIS A 146 -1.18 -16.68 -0.66
C HIS A 146 -0.70 -15.69 0.41
N SER A 147 0.20 -16.10 1.30
CA SER A 147 0.65 -15.29 2.47
C SER A 147 1.24 -13.92 2.12
N VAL A 148 1.69 -13.74 0.88
CA VAL A 148 2.19 -12.47 0.34
C VAL A 148 1.03 -11.49 0.08
N LEU A 149 -0.13 -12.03 -0.30
CA LEU A 149 -1.33 -11.31 -0.69
C LEU A 149 -2.33 -11.14 0.43
N VAL A 150 -2.56 -12.19 1.22
CA VAL A 150 -3.63 -12.23 2.22
C VAL A 150 -3.09 -12.17 3.63
N LYS A 151 -3.96 -11.75 4.55
CA LYS A 151 -3.73 -11.80 5.99
C LYS A 151 -4.93 -12.50 6.64
N PRO A 152 -4.70 -13.47 7.54
CA PRO A 152 -5.79 -14.06 8.32
C PRO A 152 -6.52 -12.98 9.13
N LEU A 153 -7.85 -13.03 9.16
CA LEU A 153 -8.62 -12.23 10.10
C LEU A 153 -8.57 -12.89 11.49
N PRO A 154 -8.13 -12.18 12.55
CA PRO A 154 -8.06 -12.75 13.89
C PRO A 154 -9.41 -13.27 14.39
N ASP A 155 -10.49 -12.55 14.04
CA ASP A 155 -11.81 -12.75 14.62
C ASP A 155 -12.79 -13.54 13.73
N ALA A 156 -12.38 -13.89 12.49
CA ALA A 156 -13.25 -14.56 11.52
C ALA A 156 -12.49 -15.69 10.83
N HIS A 157 -12.52 -16.89 11.41
CA HIS A 157 -12.10 -18.11 10.71
C HIS A 157 -13.30 -18.65 9.92
N PRO A 158 -13.20 -18.90 8.59
CA PRO A 158 -11.99 -19.00 7.78
C PRO A 158 -11.65 -17.75 6.92
N GLU A 159 -12.25 -16.59 7.19
CA GLU A 159 -12.09 -15.39 6.35
C GLU A 159 -10.65 -14.86 6.35
N VAL A 160 -10.21 -14.40 5.17
CA VAL A 160 -8.90 -13.76 4.99
C VAL A 160 -9.05 -12.44 4.25
N GLU A 161 -8.24 -11.45 4.62
CA GLU A 161 -8.27 -10.12 4.01
C GLU A 161 -7.13 -9.99 2.99
N LEU A 162 -7.46 -9.60 1.76
CA LEU A 162 -6.47 -9.18 0.79
C LEU A 162 -5.81 -7.89 1.29
N ARG A 163 -4.47 -7.89 1.35
CA ARG A 163 -3.66 -6.74 1.75
C ARG A 163 -3.73 -5.64 0.68
N LEU A 164 -4.87 -4.97 0.59
CA LEU A 164 -5.08 -3.85 -0.30
C LEU A 164 -4.77 -2.54 0.43
N PRO A 165 -4.04 -1.61 -0.20
CA PRO A 165 -3.65 -0.37 0.45
C PRO A 165 -4.70 0.75 0.35
N ASN A 166 -5.71 0.66 -0.52
CA ASN A 166 -6.63 1.77 -0.77
C ASN A 166 -8.07 1.34 -1.10
N PHE A 167 -9.05 2.10 -0.60
CA PHE A 167 -10.48 1.98 -0.89
C PHE A 167 -10.79 1.95 -2.39
N ALA A 168 -10.16 2.82 -3.18
CA ALA A 168 -10.41 2.90 -4.62
C ALA A 168 -10.09 1.56 -5.32
N THR A 169 -8.97 0.94 -4.95
CA THR A 169 -8.55 -0.37 -5.47
C THR A 169 -9.49 -1.48 -5.01
N VAL A 170 -9.94 -1.45 -3.75
CA VAL A 170 -10.96 -2.40 -3.25
C VAL A 170 -12.23 -2.29 -4.09
N ARG A 171 -12.74 -1.08 -4.30
CA ARG A 171 -13.97 -0.86 -5.08
C ARG A 171 -13.83 -1.33 -6.53
N GLN A 172 -12.72 -1.00 -7.19
CA GLN A 172 -12.45 -1.44 -8.56
C GLN A 172 -12.35 -2.97 -8.66
N LEU A 173 -11.62 -3.61 -7.74
CA LEU A 173 -11.51 -5.07 -7.71
C LEU A 173 -12.86 -5.73 -7.45
N THR A 174 -13.63 -5.23 -6.49
CA THR A 174 -14.99 -5.75 -6.24
C THR A 174 -15.84 -5.66 -7.51
N GLN A 175 -15.82 -4.53 -8.23
CA GLN A 175 -16.57 -4.35 -9.47
C GLN A 175 -16.14 -5.31 -10.58
N GLU A 176 -14.84 -5.50 -10.81
CA GLU A 176 -14.37 -6.45 -11.81
C GLU A 176 -14.70 -7.91 -11.44
N ILE A 177 -14.58 -8.27 -10.16
CA ILE A 177 -15.00 -9.60 -9.67
C ILE A 177 -16.51 -9.79 -9.88
N THR A 178 -17.35 -8.77 -9.63
CA THR A 178 -18.79 -8.85 -9.92
C THR A 178 -19.08 -9.12 -11.40
N ARG A 179 -18.28 -8.56 -12.31
CA ARG A 179 -18.48 -8.76 -13.74
C ARG A 179 -18.14 -10.18 -14.18
N VAL A 180 -17.05 -10.74 -13.65
CA VAL A 180 -16.54 -12.04 -14.10
C VAL A 180 -17.18 -13.21 -13.34
N ARG A 181 -17.40 -13.06 -12.03
CA ARG A 181 -17.96 -14.08 -11.13
C ARG A 181 -19.00 -13.45 -10.19
N PRO A 182 -20.18 -13.07 -10.69
CA PRO A 182 -21.25 -12.52 -9.85
C PRO A 182 -21.74 -13.52 -8.79
N ASP A 183 -21.56 -14.82 -9.04
CA ASP A 183 -21.94 -15.93 -8.16
C ASP A 183 -21.12 -16.00 -6.85
N LEU A 184 -19.92 -15.44 -6.84
CA LEU A 184 -19.03 -15.48 -5.68
C LEU A 184 -19.27 -14.32 -4.69
N LEU A 185 -20.10 -13.33 -5.02
CA LEU A 185 -20.36 -12.20 -4.13
C LEU A 185 -21.43 -12.54 -3.08
N HIS A 186 -21.12 -12.24 -1.81
CA HIS A 186 -22.01 -12.37 -0.65
C HIS A 186 -21.89 -11.16 0.29
#